data_AF-A0A2T5F1Q7-F1
#
_entry.id   AF-A0A2T5F1Q7-F1
#
_cell.length_a   1.000
_cell.length_b   1.000
_cell.length_c   1.000
_cell.angle_alpha   90.00
_cell.angle_beta   90.00
_cell.angle_gamma   90.00
#
_symmetry.space_group_name_H-M   'P 1'
#
loop_
_entity.id
_entity.type
_entity.pdbx_description
1 polymer ?
#
loop_
_entity_poly.entity_id
_entity_poly.type
_entity_poly.pdbx_seq_one_letter_code
_entity_poly.pdbx_strand_id
1 'polypeptide(L)'
;MLVTKRSVLNTALFILIGMAGLPNVVYAKVQLEPLGEVPVPADNKQTPEKIELGKILFYDGRLSGDTTSPCAGCHIQSQGWGFPDDLSMGYPGTVHWRNSQTIINAAYYDKFFWAGSAMSLEAQAKDAAKGAVAGNGEDDIMEARLALVPEYVERFKRVFGDDTPKIHNAWRAIAAFERTMIQRDTPIDNYLLGDKTALSEPQLKGKTLFEGKANCIACHNGALVSDQKFYNIGVPPSPWWNDDGLAQITFRFELYSKGVTEEMYRTTKADPGAYFRAKRKEMLGKFRTPSLRYTKYTAPYMHNGTIPTLEAVIDFYDRGGVADDGRTTGYPQTKSALIQPLGLTEQDKKNLLSFVEAFSREQIFIEEPTIPEYQPLFTKEELAGAEK
;
A
#
# COMPACT_ATOMS: atom_id res chain seq x y z
N MET A 1 -7.17 -52.77 -79.34
CA MET A 1 -8.62 -53.05 -79.28
C MET A 1 -9.33 -51.87 -78.63
N LEU A 2 -10.63 -51.70 -78.89
CA LEU A 2 -11.55 -50.83 -78.16
C LEU A 2 -11.75 -51.37 -76.71
N VAL A 3 -12.31 -50.71 -75.68
CA VAL A 3 -12.93 -49.38 -75.44
C VAL A 3 -12.84 -49.12 -73.90
N THR A 4 -12.98 -47.97 -73.22
CA THR A 4 -13.49 -46.59 -73.46
C THR A 4 -12.69 -45.57 -72.60
N LYS A 5 -12.91 -44.26 -72.77
CA LYS A 5 -12.84 -43.30 -71.63
C LYS A 5 -14.26 -43.07 -71.08
N ARG A 6 -14.43 -42.97 -69.76
CA ARG A 6 -15.60 -42.34 -69.11
C ARG A 6 -15.19 -41.46 -67.94
N SER A 7 -15.89 -40.35 -67.79
CA SER A 7 -15.77 -39.40 -66.69
C SER A 7 -16.41 -39.97 -65.42
N VAL A 8 -15.91 -39.57 -64.25
CA VAL A 8 -16.59 -39.71 -62.95
C VAL A 8 -16.76 -38.31 -62.37
N LEU A 9 -17.96 -38.02 -61.88
CA LEU A 9 -18.38 -36.69 -61.45
C LEU A 9 -17.90 -36.41 -60.01
N ASN A 10 -17.34 -35.22 -59.76
CA ASN A 10 -17.06 -34.75 -58.40
C ASN A 10 -18.35 -34.23 -57.76
N THR A 11 -18.89 -34.99 -56.81
CA THR A 11 -20.02 -34.52 -55.96
C THR A 11 -19.47 -33.92 -54.67
N ALA A 12 -19.39 -32.58 -54.62
CA ALA A 12 -18.98 -31.85 -53.42
C ALA A 12 -20.11 -31.84 -52.37
N LEU A 13 -19.88 -32.44 -51.20
CA LEU A 13 -20.82 -32.45 -50.09
C LEU A 13 -20.72 -31.16 -49.28
N PHE A 14 -21.69 -30.26 -49.40
CA PHE A 14 -21.79 -29.07 -48.56
C PHE A 14 -22.20 -29.45 -47.12
N ILE A 15 -21.24 -29.42 -46.19
CA ILE A 15 -21.53 -29.53 -44.76
C ILE A 15 -21.87 -28.12 -44.23
N LEU A 16 -23.16 -27.89 -43.96
CA LEU A 16 -23.62 -26.73 -43.20
C LEU A 16 -23.20 -26.86 -41.73
N ILE A 17 -22.05 -26.27 -41.38
CA ILE A 17 -21.70 -26.04 -39.98
C ILE A 17 -22.55 -24.87 -39.49
N GLY A 18 -23.56 -25.17 -38.67
CA GLY A 18 -24.37 -24.15 -38.03
C GLY A 18 -23.53 -23.30 -37.07
N MET A 19 -23.76 -21.98 -37.04
CA MET A 19 -23.12 -21.09 -36.07
C MET A 19 -23.66 -21.36 -34.67
N ALA A 20 -23.00 -22.26 -33.94
CA ALA A 20 -23.19 -22.40 -32.51
C ALA A 20 -22.80 -21.07 -31.82
N GLY A 21 -23.73 -20.49 -31.07
CA GLY A 21 -23.51 -19.22 -30.39
C GLY A 21 -22.34 -19.31 -29.41
N LEU A 22 -21.50 -18.28 -29.39
CA LEU A 22 -20.47 -18.13 -28.36
C LEU A 22 -21.16 -18.13 -26.98
N PRO A 23 -20.62 -18.83 -25.97
CA PRO A 23 -21.19 -18.81 -24.63
C PRO A 23 -21.14 -17.38 -24.10
N ASN A 24 -22.27 -16.89 -23.57
CA ASN A 24 -22.33 -15.60 -22.90
C ASN A 24 -21.39 -15.63 -21.67
N VAL A 25 -20.19 -15.09 -21.84
CA VAL A 25 -19.30 -14.78 -20.72
C VAL A 25 -20.00 -13.67 -19.93
N VAL A 26 -20.67 -14.06 -18.85
CA VAL A 26 -21.21 -13.12 -17.88
C VAL A 26 -20.03 -12.48 -17.18
N TYR A 27 -19.56 -11.35 -17.73
CA TYR A 27 -18.65 -10.45 -17.02
C TYR A 27 -19.33 -10.06 -15.71
N ALA A 28 -18.82 -10.60 -14.60
CA ALA A 28 -19.29 -10.24 -13.28
C ALA A 28 -19.21 -8.71 -13.14
N LYS A 29 -20.34 -8.06 -12.84
CA LYS A 29 -20.35 -6.62 -12.63
C LYS A 29 -19.41 -6.29 -11.48
N VAL A 30 -18.42 -5.46 -11.76
CA VAL A 30 -17.55 -4.89 -10.74
C VAL A 30 -18.42 -4.06 -9.80
N GLN A 31 -18.35 -4.36 -8.50
CA GLN A 31 -19.22 -3.78 -7.47
C GLN A 31 -18.41 -3.34 -6.25
N LEU A 32 -19.01 -2.53 -5.39
CA LEU A 32 -18.51 -2.20 -4.05
C LEU A 32 -19.16 -3.14 -3.04
N GLU A 33 -18.39 -3.55 -2.02
CA GLU A 33 -18.83 -4.49 -0.99
C GLU A 33 -18.45 -3.96 0.41
N PRO A 34 -19.22 -4.29 1.47
CA PRO A 34 -18.88 -3.87 2.82
C PRO A 34 -17.65 -4.62 3.33
N LEU A 35 -16.87 -4.01 4.23
CA LEU A 35 -15.63 -4.61 4.69
C LEU A 35 -15.89 -5.80 5.63
N GLY A 36 -15.37 -6.97 5.24
CA GLY A 36 -15.52 -8.24 5.96
C GLY A 36 -14.75 -8.32 7.28
N GLU A 37 -14.72 -9.51 7.87
CA GLU A 37 -13.86 -9.77 9.04
C GLU A 37 -12.37 -9.69 8.67
N VAL A 38 -11.53 -9.39 9.66
CA VAL A 38 -10.10 -9.15 9.46
C VAL A 38 -9.38 -10.47 9.13
N PRO A 39 -8.58 -10.55 8.04
CA PRO A 39 -7.76 -11.72 7.76
C PRO A 39 -6.68 -11.95 8.84
N VAL A 40 -6.77 -13.08 9.56
CA VAL A 40 -5.77 -13.52 10.54
C VAL A 40 -5.04 -14.76 10.00
N PRO A 41 -3.70 -14.74 9.84
CA PRO A 41 -2.94 -15.92 9.40
C PRO A 41 -3.03 -17.06 10.41
N ALA A 42 -3.15 -18.29 9.91
CA ALA A 42 -3.26 -19.48 10.76
C ALA A 42 -1.99 -19.74 11.61
N ASP A 43 -0.82 -19.29 11.13
CA ASP A 43 0.47 -19.39 11.80
C ASP A 43 0.75 -18.21 12.76
N ASN A 44 0.14 -17.03 12.55
CA ASN A 44 0.27 -15.85 13.41
C ASN A 44 -1.07 -15.42 14.01
N LYS A 45 -1.62 -16.29 14.86
CA LYS A 45 -2.87 -16.04 15.59
C LYS A 45 -2.77 -14.85 16.55
N GLN A 46 -3.90 -14.16 16.71
CA GLN A 46 -4.06 -13.04 17.63
C GLN A 46 -4.18 -13.49 19.09
N THR A 47 -3.57 -12.75 20.01
CA THR A 47 -3.87 -12.75 21.46
C THR A 47 -3.71 -11.32 22.00
N PRO A 48 -4.38 -10.94 23.12
CA PRO A 48 -4.24 -9.61 23.70
C PRO A 48 -2.80 -9.24 24.04
N GLU A 49 -2.02 -10.19 24.56
CA GLU A 49 -0.62 -10.02 24.97
C GLU A 49 0.29 -9.78 23.76
N LYS A 50 0.02 -10.46 22.64
CA LYS A 50 0.73 -10.25 21.38
C LYS A 50 0.41 -8.89 20.75
N ILE A 51 -0.86 -8.50 20.76
CA ILE A 51 -1.31 -7.20 20.26
C ILE A 51 -0.66 -6.08 21.06
N GLU A 52 -0.66 -6.17 22.39
CA GLU A 52 -0.03 -5.16 23.25
C GLU A 52 1.50 -5.12 23.09
N LEU A 53 2.18 -6.27 23.00
CA LEU A 53 3.61 -6.32 22.65
C LEU A 53 3.88 -5.66 21.29
N GLY A 54 3.02 -5.91 20.29
CA GLY A 54 3.09 -5.29 18.97
C GLY A 54 2.89 -3.78 18.98
N LYS A 55 1.94 -3.30 19.78
CA LYS A 55 1.67 -1.87 19.99
C LYS A 55 2.90 -1.17 20.55
N ILE A 56 3.50 -1.71 21.62
CA ILE A 56 4.71 -1.14 22.24
C ILE A 56 5.85 -1.10 21.21
N LEU A 57 6.11 -2.20 20.51
CA LEU A 57 7.18 -2.29 19.49
C LEU A 57 6.96 -1.36 18.28
N PHE A 58 5.72 -1.03 17.92
CA PHE A 58 5.40 -0.07 16.85
C PHE A 58 5.79 1.38 17.20
N TYR A 59 5.80 1.71 18.49
CA TYR A 59 6.21 3.02 19.02
C TYR A 59 7.66 3.04 19.55
N ASP A 60 8.32 1.89 19.66
CA ASP A 60 9.70 1.81 20.15
C ASP A 60 10.72 2.09 19.03
N GLY A 61 11.42 3.22 19.15
CA GLY A 61 12.45 3.63 18.20
C GLY A 61 13.64 2.68 18.10
N ARG A 62 13.86 1.77 19.07
CA ARG A 62 15.03 0.87 19.16
C ARG A 62 15.15 -0.12 17.98
N LEU A 63 14.11 -0.25 17.17
CA LEU A 63 14.08 -1.04 15.94
C LEU A 63 14.67 -0.31 14.71
N SER A 64 15.01 0.99 14.80
CA SER A 64 15.86 1.66 13.81
C SER A 64 17.35 1.50 14.13
N GLY A 65 18.23 1.63 13.14
CA GLY A 65 19.69 1.45 13.30
C GLY A 65 20.31 2.32 14.40
N ASP A 66 19.73 3.48 14.69
CA ASP A 66 20.19 4.51 15.63
C ASP A 66 19.29 4.69 16.87
N THR A 67 18.22 3.91 16.99
CA THR A 67 17.17 3.98 18.03
C THR A 67 16.21 5.18 17.99
N THR A 68 16.25 6.05 16.96
CA THR A 68 15.43 7.28 16.93
C THR A 68 14.06 7.15 16.25
N SER A 69 13.86 6.13 15.40
CA SER A 69 12.83 6.18 14.35
C SER A 69 11.84 5.00 14.46
N PRO A 70 10.79 5.11 15.29
CA PRO A 70 9.74 4.09 15.41
C PRO A 70 8.81 4.07 14.18
N CYS A 71 8.03 3.00 14.03
CA CYS A 71 7.02 2.91 12.96
C CYS A 71 6.00 4.06 13.04
N ALA A 72 5.60 4.46 14.25
CA ALA A 72 4.75 5.62 14.52
C ALA A 72 5.32 6.97 14.02
N GLY A 73 6.64 7.09 13.80
CA GLY A 73 7.26 8.29 13.24
C GLY A 73 6.95 8.50 11.75
N CYS A 74 6.80 7.41 10.99
CA CYS A 74 6.38 7.43 9.58
C CYS A 74 4.86 7.28 9.40
N HIS A 75 4.16 6.80 10.43
CA HIS A 75 2.73 6.48 10.42
C HIS A 75 2.00 7.27 11.52
N ILE A 76 1.92 8.58 11.34
CA ILE A 76 1.56 9.54 12.38
C ILE A 76 0.04 9.59 12.58
N GLN A 77 -0.44 9.37 13.80
CA GLN A 77 -1.88 9.28 14.13
C GLN A 77 -2.69 10.48 13.60
N SER A 78 -2.17 11.70 13.81
CA SER A 78 -2.81 12.96 13.41
C SER A 78 -2.87 13.16 11.89
N GLN A 79 -2.07 12.44 11.11
CA GLN A 79 -2.02 12.48 9.65
C GLN A 79 -2.60 11.19 9.04
N GLY A 80 -3.69 10.71 9.63
CA GLY A 80 -4.36 9.49 9.19
C GLY A 80 -3.49 8.23 9.21
N TRP A 81 -2.48 8.17 10.07
CA TRP A 81 -1.45 7.12 10.11
C TRP A 81 -0.58 7.01 8.83
N GLY A 82 -0.55 8.06 8.01
CA GLY A 82 0.44 8.30 6.97
C GLY A 82 1.49 9.33 7.41
N PHE A 83 2.08 10.02 6.44
CA PHE A 83 3.06 11.10 6.66
C PHE A 83 2.63 12.39 5.92
N PRO A 84 2.81 13.59 6.50
CA PRO A 84 2.19 14.83 6.00
C PRO A 84 2.88 15.49 4.79
N ASP A 85 4.06 15.02 4.39
CA ASP A 85 4.85 15.61 3.31
C ASP A 85 4.87 14.75 2.04
N ASP A 86 5.27 15.36 0.91
CA ASP A 86 5.48 14.73 -0.40
C ASP A 86 6.22 13.38 -0.29
N LEU A 87 7.32 13.39 0.47
CA LEU A 87 8.18 12.25 0.73
C LEU A 87 8.28 12.06 2.24
N SER A 88 8.21 10.80 2.70
CA SER A 88 8.34 10.49 4.12
C SER A 88 9.72 10.85 4.68
N MET A 89 9.81 11.07 5.99
CA MET A 89 11.10 10.98 6.69
C MET A 89 11.77 9.63 6.39
N GLY A 90 13.10 9.63 6.36
CA GLY A 90 13.94 8.44 6.28
C GLY A 90 14.86 8.33 7.51
N TYR A 91 15.73 7.33 7.49
CA TYR A 91 16.81 7.18 8.48
C TYR A 91 17.66 8.47 8.55
N PRO A 92 18.13 8.93 9.73
CA PRO A 92 18.91 10.18 9.81
C PRO A 92 20.13 10.21 8.89
N GLY A 93 20.26 11.30 8.14
CA GLY A 93 21.18 11.40 7.00
C GLY A 93 20.60 10.90 5.67
N THR A 94 19.29 10.65 5.60
CA THR A 94 18.53 10.30 4.38
C THR A 94 17.14 10.96 4.40
N VAL A 95 16.40 10.85 3.30
CA VAL A 95 14.95 11.11 3.21
C VAL A 95 14.32 9.92 2.48
N HIS A 96 13.05 9.59 2.68
CA HIS A 96 12.44 8.51 1.90
C HIS A 96 12.22 8.95 0.44
N TRP A 97 12.01 8.00 -0.48
CA TRP A 97 11.75 8.31 -1.90
C TRP A 97 10.26 8.25 -2.27
N ARG A 98 9.37 8.05 -1.29
CA ARG A 98 7.92 7.93 -1.42
C ARG A 98 7.18 8.53 -0.21
N ASN A 99 5.90 8.84 -0.39
CA ASN A 99 4.98 9.12 0.73
C ASN A 99 4.62 7.81 1.47
N SER A 100 4.44 7.88 2.79
CA SER A 100 4.08 6.73 3.64
C SER A 100 2.57 6.54 3.73
N GLN A 101 2.11 5.34 3.35
CA GLN A 101 0.69 4.97 3.30
C GLN A 101 0.11 4.77 4.72
N THR A 102 -1.20 4.96 4.89
CA THR A 102 -1.89 4.62 6.15
C THR A 102 -1.78 3.14 6.52
N ILE A 103 -1.66 2.84 7.82
CA ILE A 103 -1.83 1.48 8.36
C ILE A 103 -3.30 1.10 8.54
N ILE A 104 -4.25 2.05 8.49
CA ILE A 104 -5.66 1.74 8.71
C ILE A 104 -6.17 0.82 7.59
N ASN A 105 -6.81 -0.27 7.99
CA ASN A 105 -7.23 -1.38 7.12
C ASN A 105 -6.07 -2.06 6.36
N ALA A 106 -4.81 -1.91 6.79
CA ALA A 106 -3.66 -2.56 6.14
C ALA A 106 -3.76 -4.11 6.13
N ALA A 107 -4.46 -4.67 7.12
CA ALA A 107 -4.75 -6.10 7.25
C ALA A 107 -5.44 -6.78 6.06
N TYR A 108 -6.10 -6.00 5.19
CA TYR A 108 -6.87 -6.53 4.05
C TYR A 108 -6.08 -6.56 2.73
N TYR A 109 -4.88 -6.00 2.67
CA TYR A 109 -4.05 -6.06 1.45
C TYR A 109 -3.38 -7.44 1.28
N ASP A 110 -3.27 -7.90 0.03
CA ASP A 110 -2.43 -9.06 -0.35
C ASP A 110 -1.03 -8.63 -0.81
N LYS A 111 -0.84 -7.34 -1.12
CA LYS A 111 0.38 -6.75 -1.67
C LYS A 111 0.68 -5.42 -0.98
N PHE A 112 1.83 -5.36 -0.32
CA PHE A 112 2.25 -4.24 0.54
C PHE A 112 3.24 -3.30 -0.15
N PHE A 113 3.32 -2.06 0.35
CA PHE A 113 3.94 -0.89 -0.30
C PHE A 113 3.28 -0.51 -1.65
N TRP A 114 3.62 0.69 -2.15
CA TRP A 114 3.19 1.22 -3.45
C TRP A 114 3.52 0.35 -4.67
N ALA A 115 4.55 -0.51 -4.57
CA ALA A 115 5.00 -1.38 -5.65
C ALA A 115 4.67 -2.88 -5.42
N GLY A 116 3.90 -3.22 -4.37
CA GLY A 116 3.52 -4.61 -4.07
C GLY A 116 4.73 -5.51 -3.80
N SER A 117 5.74 -5.01 -3.07
CA SER A 117 7.02 -5.70 -2.89
C SER A 117 7.01 -6.75 -1.78
N ALA A 118 6.17 -6.59 -0.75
CA ALA A 118 5.96 -7.55 0.32
C ALA A 118 4.54 -8.15 0.25
N MET A 119 4.35 -9.35 0.79
CA MET A 119 3.11 -10.16 0.66
C MET A 119 2.37 -10.40 1.99
N SER A 120 2.86 -9.81 3.09
CA SER A 120 2.21 -9.81 4.40
C SER A 120 2.68 -8.61 5.22
N LEU A 121 1.95 -8.28 6.29
CA LEU A 121 2.38 -7.28 7.28
C LEU A 121 3.72 -7.67 7.92
N GLU A 122 3.90 -8.95 8.29
CA GLU A 122 5.15 -9.47 8.85
C GLU A 122 6.35 -9.24 7.93
N ALA A 123 6.16 -9.38 6.61
CA ALA A 123 7.20 -9.11 5.62
C ALA A 123 7.40 -7.60 5.40
N GLN A 124 6.31 -6.81 5.42
CA GLN A 124 6.35 -5.35 5.26
C GLN A 124 7.10 -4.68 6.42
N ALA A 125 6.78 -5.02 7.67
CA ALA A 125 7.36 -4.41 8.86
C ALA A 125 8.88 -4.62 8.89
N LYS A 126 9.33 -5.85 8.64
CA LYS A 126 10.75 -6.21 8.48
C LYS A 126 11.41 -5.48 7.30
N ASP A 127 10.80 -5.49 6.12
CA ASP A 127 11.36 -4.81 4.93
C ASP A 127 11.44 -3.27 5.11
N ALA A 128 10.59 -2.68 5.96
CA ALA A 128 10.63 -1.26 6.32
C ALA A 128 11.71 -0.96 7.38
N ALA A 129 11.74 -1.70 8.48
CA ALA A 129 12.71 -1.52 9.57
C ALA A 129 14.16 -1.76 9.10
N LYS A 130 14.38 -2.75 8.23
CA LYS A 130 15.71 -3.03 7.63
C LYS A 130 16.03 -2.20 6.38
N GLY A 131 15.11 -1.34 5.93
CA GLY A 131 15.33 -0.51 4.73
C GLY A 131 16.36 0.60 4.99
N ALA A 132 17.45 0.62 4.22
CA ALA A 132 18.62 1.49 4.47
C ALA A 132 18.35 3.02 4.49
N VAL A 133 17.22 3.46 3.93
CA VAL A 133 16.76 4.86 3.93
C VAL A 133 15.41 5.02 4.67
N ALA A 134 15.06 4.04 5.52
CA ALA A 134 13.86 3.96 6.33
C ALA A 134 14.25 3.69 7.80
N GLY A 135 14.18 2.45 8.29
CA GLY A 135 14.69 2.12 9.64
C GLY A 135 16.21 1.88 9.70
N ASN A 136 16.84 1.46 8.59
CA ASN A 136 18.27 1.09 8.48
C ASN A 136 18.77 0.17 9.62
N GLY A 137 17.91 -0.73 10.08
CA GLY A 137 18.17 -1.58 11.24
C GLY A 137 18.75 -2.96 10.89
N GLU A 138 19.66 -3.45 11.72
CA GLU A 138 20.23 -4.80 11.63
C GLU A 138 19.70 -5.71 12.75
N ASP A 139 19.57 -7.01 12.47
CA ASP A 139 18.82 -7.95 13.32
C ASP A 139 19.52 -8.19 14.68
N ASP A 140 20.86 -8.28 14.69
CA ASP A 140 21.63 -8.62 15.89
C ASP A 140 21.62 -7.49 16.93
N ILE A 141 21.79 -6.24 16.50
CA ILE A 141 21.75 -5.08 17.38
C ILE A 141 20.32 -4.81 17.89
N MET A 142 19.27 -5.16 17.13
CA MET A 142 17.90 -5.12 17.64
C MET A 142 17.66 -6.18 18.72
N GLU A 143 18.01 -7.45 18.48
CA GLU A 143 17.85 -8.50 19.50
C GLU A 143 18.66 -8.17 20.77
N ALA A 144 19.87 -7.63 20.64
CA ALA A 144 20.70 -7.20 21.76
C ALA A 144 20.05 -6.06 22.57
N ARG A 145 19.41 -5.07 21.90
CA ARG A 145 18.67 -4.00 22.58
C ARG A 145 17.44 -4.53 23.31
N LEU A 146 16.62 -5.34 22.64
CA LEU A 146 15.42 -5.93 23.24
C LEU A 146 15.76 -6.84 24.43
N ALA A 147 16.90 -7.55 24.39
CA ALA A 147 17.38 -8.39 25.49
C ALA A 147 17.84 -7.60 26.73
N LEU A 148 18.23 -6.31 26.60
CA LEU A 148 18.55 -5.43 27.73
C LEU A 148 17.32 -4.74 28.35
N VAL A 149 16.11 -5.14 27.95
CA VAL A 149 14.84 -4.67 28.53
C VAL A 149 14.13 -5.89 29.14
N PRO A 150 14.19 -6.09 30.48
CA PRO A 150 13.63 -7.28 31.13
C PRO A 150 12.14 -7.50 30.86
N GLU A 151 11.37 -6.43 30.67
CA GLU A 151 9.95 -6.52 30.33
C GLU A 151 9.73 -7.09 28.91
N TYR A 152 10.60 -6.79 27.94
CA TYR A 152 10.54 -7.47 26.64
C TYR A 152 10.94 -8.92 26.77
N VAL A 153 11.97 -9.27 27.55
CA VAL A 153 12.32 -10.67 27.80
C VAL A 153 11.13 -11.45 28.36
N GLU A 154 10.40 -10.89 29.34
CA GLU A 154 9.19 -11.52 29.86
C GLU A 154 8.06 -11.60 28.82
N ARG A 155 7.76 -10.50 28.11
CA ARG A 155 6.68 -10.46 27.10
C ARG A 155 6.92 -11.41 25.94
N PHE A 156 8.15 -11.48 25.41
CA PHE A 156 8.50 -12.42 24.34
C PHE A 156 8.43 -13.88 24.84
N LYS A 157 8.92 -14.17 26.05
CA LYS A 157 8.78 -15.50 26.67
C LYS A 157 7.32 -15.91 26.87
N ARG A 158 6.46 -14.97 27.29
CA ARG A 158 5.02 -15.18 27.49
C ARG A 158 4.24 -15.39 26.18
N VAL A 159 4.57 -14.65 25.13
CA VAL A 159 3.83 -14.63 23.85
C VAL A 159 4.32 -15.69 22.85
N PHE A 160 5.63 -15.97 22.83
CA PHE A 160 6.27 -16.83 21.83
C PHE A 160 7.03 -18.03 22.41
N GLY A 161 7.38 -18.00 23.70
CA GLY A 161 8.25 -18.99 24.34
C GLY A 161 9.74 -18.68 24.21
N ASP A 162 10.11 -17.52 23.68
CA ASP A 162 11.51 -17.12 23.48
C ASP A 162 12.20 -16.81 24.82
N ASP A 163 13.33 -17.45 25.14
CA ASP A 163 14.16 -17.08 26.30
C ASP A 163 14.91 -15.74 26.14
N THR A 164 15.10 -15.29 24.89
CA THR A 164 15.61 -13.95 24.54
C THR A 164 14.84 -13.43 23.33
N PRO A 165 14.38 -12.16 23.31
CA PRO A 165 13.53 -11.62 22.24
C PRO A 165 14.07 -11.89 20.83
N LYS A 166 13.21 -12.44 19.95
CA LYS A 166 13.57 -12.74 18.56
C LYS A 166 12.94 -11.79 17.57
N ILE A 167 13.76 -11.24 16.67
CA ILE A 167 13.33 -10.13 15.82
C ILE A 167 12.25 -10.57 14.81
N HIS A 168 12.33 -11.82 14.34
CA HIS A 168 11.25 -12.51 13.61
C HIS A 168 9.89 -12.45 14.33
N ASN A 169 9.90 -12.62 15.66
CA ASN A 169 8.70 -12.59 16.48
C ASN A 169 8.26 -11.15 16.80
N ALA A 170 9.17 -10.17 16.80
CA ALA A 170 8.82 -8.75 16.87
C ALA A 170 7.95 -8.33 15.67
N TRP A 171 8.34 -8.70 14.44
CA TRP A 171 7.53 -8.44 13.24
C TRP A 171 6.15 -9.10 13.30
N ARG A 172 6.06 -10.28 13.94
CA ARG A 172 4.80 -11.02 14.15
C ARG A 172 3.93 -10.40 15.25
N ALA A 173 4.52 -9.70 16.22
CA ALA A 173 3.79 -8.90 17.20
C ALA A 173 3.30 -7.58 16.57
N ILE A 174 4.16 -6.84 15.87
CA ILE A 174 3.78 -5.60 15.16
C ILE A 174 2.62 -5.86 14.19
N ALA A 175 2.74 -6.89 13.35
CA ALA A 175 1.67 -7.31 12.44
C ALA A 175 0.39 -7.81 13.16
N ALA A 176 0.46 -8.18 14.44
CA ALA A 176 -0.73 -8.50 15.24
C ALA A 176 -1.46 -7.21 15.65
N PHE A 177 -0.72 -6.17 16.06
CA PHE A 177 -1.24 -4.83 16.35
C PHE A 177 -1.81 -4.12 15.10
N GLU A 178 -1.12 -4.13 13.97
CA GLU A 178 -1.61 -3.51 12.72
C GLU A 178 -2.97 -4.09 12.27
N ARG A 179 -3.25 -5.35 12.62
CA ARG A 179 -4.55 -6.01 12.37
C ARG A 179 -5.68 -5.59 13.33
N THR A 180 -5.41 -4.76 14.35
CA THR A 180 -6.47 -4.09 15.13
C THR A 180 -6.80 -2.69 14.61
N MET A 181 -6.01 -2.15 13.68
CA MET A 181 -6.15 -0.80 13.14
C MET A 181 -7.18 -0.77 11.99
N ILE A 182 -8.46 -0.94 12.33
CA ILE A 182 -9.53 -1.30 11.38
C ILE A 182 -10.69 -0.29 11.42
N GLN A 183 -11.22 0.05 10.24
CA GLN A 183 -12.45 0.83 10.07
C GLN A 183 -13.35 0.18 9.03
N ARG A 184 -14.50 -0.36 9.46
CA ARG A 184 -15.41 -1.21 8.66
C ARG A 184 -16.91 -0.84 8.76
N ASP A 185 -17.15 0.31 9.35
CA ASP A 185 -18.40 0.87 9.84
C ASP A 185 -18.64 2.27 9.24
N THR A 186 -18.15 2.46 8.01
CA THR A 186 -18.23 3.73 7.27
C THR A 186 -19.62 3.94 6.66
N PRO A 187 -19.99 5.18 6.27
CA PRO A 187 -21.26 5.47 5.59
C PRO A 187 -21.59 4.53 4.42
N ILE A 188 -20.60 4.16 3.60
CA ILE A 188 -20.79 3.21 2.51
C ILE A 188 -20.92 1.75 2.98
N ASP A 189 -20.21 1.32 4.03
CA ASP A 189 -20.40 -0.03 4.60
C ASP A 189 -21.84 -0.21 5.09
N ASN A 190 -22.33 0.75 5.88
CA ASN A 190 -23.70 0.74 6.43
C ASN A 190 -24.74 0.75 5.31
N TYR A 191 -24.52 1.53 4.25
CA TYR A 191 -25.38 1.55 3.07
C TYR A 191 -25.41 0.24 2.30
N LEU A 192 -24.27 -0.44 2.15
CA LEU A 192 -24.19 -1.74 1.48
C LEU A 192 -24.79 -2.85 2.35
N LEU A 193 -24.63 -2.79 3.67
CA LEU A 193 -25.24 -3.72 4.64
C LEU A 193 -26.77 -3.57 4.73
N GLY A 194 -27.33 -2.40 4.41
CA GLY A 194 -28.77 -2.24 4.22
C GLY A 194 -29.33 -0.84 4.45
N ASP A 195 -28.65 0.01 5.21
CA ASP A 195 -29.15 1.31 5.61
C ASP A 195 -29.14 2.32 4.44
N LYS A 196 -30.28 2.48 3.79
CA LYS A 196 -30.41 3.41 2.65
C LYS A 196 -30.45 4.89 3.05
N THR A 197 -30.34 5.20 4.34
CA THR A 197 -30.17 6.57 4.87
C THR A 197 -28.72 6.92 5.20
N ALA A 198 -27.81 5.93 5.26
CA ALA A 198 -26.39 6.13 5.58
C ALA A 198 -25.60 6.95 4.54
N LEU A 199 -26.12 7.11 3.32
CA LEU A 199 -25.56 8.03 2.32
C LEU A 199 -26.52 9.18 2.04
N SER A 200 -25.98 10.40 2.10
CA SER A 200 -26.67 11.63 1.71
C SER A 200 -26.91 11.72 0.19
N GLU A 201 -27.80 12.61 -0.25
CA GLU A 201 -28.10 12.80 -1.68
C GLU A 201 -26.85 13.15 -2.53
N PRO A 202 -25.91 14.03 -2.10
CA PRO A 202 -24.65 14.25 -2.83
C PRO A 202 -23.80 12.99 -2.93
N GLN A 203 -23.76 12.16 -1.88
CA GLN A 203 -23.03 10.88 -1.87
C GLN A 203 -23.65 9.86 -2.82
N LEU A 204 -24.98 9.78 -2.92
CA LEU A 204 -25.66 8.91 -3.89
C LEU A 204 -25.40 9.35 -5.34
N LYS A 205 -25.35 10.67 -5.60
CA LYS A 205 -24.93 11.22 -6.90
C LYS A 205 -23.45 10.93 -7.19
N GLY A 206 -22.58 11.07 -6.19
CA GLY A 206 -21.15 10.74 -6.28
C GLY A 206 -20.91 9.27 -6.58
N LYS A 207 -21.64 8.36 -5.92
CA LYS A 207 -21.64 6.93 -6.21
C LYS A 207 -22.00 6.64 -7.67
N THR A 208 -23.04 7.30 -8.18
CA THR A 208 -23.49 7.17 -9.57
C THR A 208 -22.44 7.64 -10.58
N LEU A 209 -21.65 8.67 -10.23
CA LEU A 209 -20.53 9.13 -11.04
C LEU A 209 -19.34 8.16 -10.97
N PHE A 210 -18.97 7.72 -9.76
CA PHE A 210 -17.89 6.77 -9.47
C PHE A 210 -18.06 5.42 -10.18
N GLU A 211 -19.30 4.92 -10.23
CA GLU A 211 -19.69 3.67 -10.90
C GLU A 211 -20.02 3.85 -12.40
N GLY A 212 -20.07 5.09 -12.86
CA GLY A 212 -20.51 5.48 -14.21
C GLY A 212 -19.53 6.40 -14.90
N LYS A 213 -19.89 7.69 -15.06
CA LYS A 213 -19.16 8.69 -15.86
C LYS A 213 -17.67 8.82 -15.49
N ALA A 214 -17.34 8.82 -14.20
CA ALA A 214 -15.96 8.95 -13.72
C ALA A 214 -15.21 7.60 -13.71
N ASN A 215 -15.94 6.47 -13.79
CA ASN A 215 -15.42 5.11 -13.93
C ASN A 215 -14.34 4.69 -12.92
N CYS A 216 -14.30 5.34 -11.75
CA CYS A 216 -13.33 5.08 -10.68
C CYS A 216 -13.37 3.62 -10.22
N ILE A 217 -14.56 3.01 -10.26
CA ILE A 217 -14.79 1.60 -9.92
C ILE A 217 -13.97 0.62 -10.78
N ALA A 218 -13.48 1.00 -11.96
CA ALA A 218 -12.64 0.14 -12.80
C ALA A 218 -11.37 -0.36 -12.08
N CYS A 219 -10.84 0.45 -11.15
CA CYS A 219 -9.71 0.09 -10.29
C CYS A 219 -10.12 0.00 -8.80
N HIS A 220 -11.02 0.86 -8.33
CA HIS A 220 -11.40 0.97 -6.92
C HIS A 220 -12.70 0.22 -6.62
N ASN A 221 -12.59 -1.09 -6.36
CA ASN A 221 -13.73 -2.01 -6.26
C ASN A 221 -13.57 -3.10 -5.17
N GLY A 222 -14.61 -3.92 -5.00
CA GLY A 222 -14.69 -4.99 -4.01
C GLY A 222 -14.73 -4.46 -2.57
N ALA A 223 -14.59 -5.37 -1.61
CA ALA A 223 -14.62 -5.02 -0.19
C ALA A 223 -13.55 -3.99 0.21
N LEU A 224 -12.35 -4.05 -0.39
CA LEU A 224 -11.23 -3.14 -0.10
C LEU A 224 -11.28 -1.83 -0.89
N VAL A 225 -12.21 -1.63 -1.83
CA VAL A 225 -12.24 -0.43 -2.69
C VAL A 225 -10.91 -0.25 -3.46
N SER A 226 -10.33 -1.39 -3.85
CA SER A 226 -9.08 -1.54 -4.57
C SER A 226 -8.99 -2.95 -5.15
N ASP A 227 -8.73 -3.04 -6.44
CA ASP A 227 -8.46 -4.29 -7.13
C ASP A 227 -7.04 -4.86 -6.89
N GLN A 228 -6.19 -4.11 -6.18
CA GLN A 228 -4.79 -4.40 -5.90
C GLN A 228 -3.94 -4.77 -7.14
N LYS A 229 -4.33 -4.27 -8.33
CA LYS A 229 -3.56 -4.38 -9.58
C LYS A 229 -2.65 -3.17 -9.76
N PHE A 230 -1.88 -3.16 -10.86
CA PHE A 230 -0.82 -2.19 -11.09
C PHE A 230 -1.12 -1.31 -12.31
N TYR A 231 -1.21 0.01 -12.11
CA TYR A 231 -1.54 1.00 -13.14
C TYR A 231 -0.54 2.16 -13.12
N ASN A 232 -0.19 2.67 -14.30
CA ASN A 232 0.46 3.97 -14.43
C ASN A 232 -0.65 4.98 -14.74
N ILE A 233 -0.99 5.81 -13.76
CA ILE A 233 -2.08 6.81 -13.87
C ILE A 233 -1.59 8.17 -14.36
N GLY A 234 -0.32 8.33 -14.72
CA GLY A 234 0.21 9.59 -15.22
C GLY A 234 0.75 10.55 -14.16
N VAL A 235 0.95 10.11 -12.91
CA VAL A 235 1.51 10.98 -11.84
C VAL A 235 2.87 11.53 -12.29
N PRO A 236 3.09 12.87 -12.25
CA PRO A 236 4.37 13.46 -12.63
C PRO A 236 5.48 13.05 -11.64
N PRO A 237 6.76 13.11 -12.04
CA PRO A 237 7.86 12.85 -11.12
C PRO A 237 7.97 13.95 -10.04
N SER A 238 8.44 13.58 -8.85
CA SER A 238 8.71 14.55 -7.79
C SER A 238 9.89 15.46 -8.18
N PRO A 239 9.79 16.80 -8.00
CA PRO A 239 10.90 17.72 -8.24
C PRO A 239 12.14 17.38 -7.41
N TRP A 240 11.93 16.93 -6.17
CA TRP A 240 12.97 16.48 -5.23
C TRP A 240 13.98 15.49 -5.84
N TRP A 241 13.56 14.60 -6.76
CA TRP A 241 14.46 13.63 -7.43
C TRP A 241 15.38 14.25 -8.50
N ASN A 242 15.34 15.57 -8.71
CA ASN A 242 16.17 16.35 -9.61
C ASN A 242 16.81 17.58 -8.92
N ASP A 243 16.08 18.18 -7.97
CA ASP A 243 16.40 19.51 -7.43
C ASP A 243 16.96 19.47 -5.99
N ASP A 244 16.65 18.44 -5.19
CA ASP A 244 17.22 18.23 -3.86
C ASP A 244 18.35 17.19 -3.88
N GLY A 245 19.42 17.44 -3.12
CA GLY A 245 20.59 16.56 -3.08
C GLY A 245 20.36 15.24 -2.33
N LEU A 246 19.58 15.27 -1.25
CA LEU A 246 19.39 14.12 -0.37
C LEU A 246 18.37 13.13 -0.95
N ALA A 247 17.27 13.65 -1.49
CA ALA A 247 16.29 12.89 -2.25
C ALA A 247 16.89 12.32 -3.55
N GLN A 248 17.82 13.02 -4.19
CA GLN A 248 18.60 12.45 -5.30
C GLN A 248 19.49 11.28 -4.86
N ILE A 249 20.28 11.43 -3.78
CA ILE A 249 21.13 10.34 -3.26
C ILE A 249 20.27 9.10 -2.94
N THR A 250 19.16 9.30 -2.22
CA THR A 250 18.19 8.26 -1.90
C THR A 250 17.62 7.60 -3.16
N PHE A 251 17.11 8.39 -4.10
CA PHE A 251 16.48 7.86 -5.32
C PHE A 251 17.48 7.09 -6.20
N ARG A 252 18.74 7.54 -6.29
CA ARG A 252 19.81 6.82 -7.00
C ARG A 252 20.19 5.53 -6.27
N PHE A 253 20.34 5.57 -4.94
CA PHE A 253 20.56 4.36 -4.13
C PHE A 253 19.45 3.33 -4.33
N GLU A 254 18.19 3.75 -4.36
CA GLU A 254 17.02 2.87 -4.50
C GLU A 254 16.83 2.32 -5.93
N LEU A 255 17.28 3.07 -6.95
CA LEU A 255 17.45 2.52 -8.29
C LEU A 255 18.51 1.40 -8.30
N TYR A 256 19.67 1.64 -7.68
CA TYR A 256 20.79 0.69 -7.63
C TYR A 256 20.48 -0.55 -6.78
N SER A 257 20.01 -0.39 -5.54
CA SER A 257 19.76 -1.47 -4.58
C SER A 257 18.66 -2.43 -5.05
N LYS A 258 17.68 -1.91 -5.80
CA LYS A 258 16.65 -2.72 -6.46
C LYS A 258 17.09 -3.27 -7.82
N GLY A 259 18.34 -3.06 -8.23
CA GLY A 259 18.96 -3.68 -9.41
C GLY A 259 18.37 -3.23 -10.75
N VAL A 260 18.31 -1.92 -11.03
CA VAL A 260 18.11 -1.44 -12.41
C VAL A 260 19.44 -1.47 -13.19
N THR A 261 19.39 -1.34 -14.52
CA THR A 261 20.62 -1.26 -15.34
C THR A 261 21.38 0.04 -15.10
N GLU A 262 22.69 0.09 -15.37
CA GLU A 262 23.48 1.31 -15.25
C GLU A 262 22.89 2.47 -16.08
N GLU A 263 22.42 2.18 -17.30
CA GLU A 263 21.69 3.11 -18.16
C GLU A 263 20.48 3.72 -17.41
N MET A 264 19.63 2.89 -16.81
CA MET A 264 18.49 3.35 -16.03
C MET A 264 18.92 4.14 -14.78
N TYR A 265 19.97 3.70 -14.07
CA TYR A 265 20.49 4.40 -12.91
C TYR A 265 20.93 5.84 -13.26
N ARG A 266 21.58 6.02 -14.42
CA ARG A 266 22.06 7.33 -14.90
C ARG A 266 20.96 8.20 -15.51
N THR A 267 19.93 7.62 -16.14
CA THR A 267 18.95 8.37 -16.96
C THR A 267 17.55 8.52 -16.34
N THR A 268 17.17 7.67 -15.38
CA THR A 268 15.81 7.66 -14.82
C THR A 268 15.53 8.93 -14.03
N LYS A 269 14.39 9.59 -14.29
CA LYS A 269 13.90 10.77 -13.56
C LYS A 269 12.56 10.56 -12.84
N ALA A 270 12.00 9.36 -12.89
CA ALA A 270 10.67 9.02 -12.38
C ALA A 270 10.71 7.63 -11.73
N ASP A 271 9.96 7.39 -10.66
CA ASP A 271 9.95 6.10 -9.98
C ASP A 271 9.47 4.95 -10.91
N PRO A 272 10.31 3.92 -11.17
CA PRO A 272 9.95 2.77 -11.99
C PRO A 272 8.75 1.94 -11.47
N GLY A 273 8.35 2.10 -10.21
CA GLY A 273 7.22 1.41 -9.60
C GLY A 273 7.40 -0.10 -9.57
N ALA A 274 6.38 -0.84 -10.04
CA ALA A 274 6.35 -2.30 -10.08
C ALA A 274 7.46 -2.93 -10.96
N TYR A 275 8.11 -2.16 -11.86
CA TYR A 275 9.30 -2.61 -12.57
C TYR A 275 10.40 -3.14 -11.64
N PHE A 276 10.55 -2.54 -10.44
CA PHE A 276 11.57 -2.98 -9.47
C PHE A 276 11.49 -4.46 -9.11
N ARG A 277 10.26 -5.03 -9.04
CA ARG A 277 10.05 -6.46 -8.78
C ARG A 277 9.87 -7.26 -10.07
N ALA A 278 9.16 -6.70 -11.05
CA ALA A 278 8.75 -7.44 -12.25
C ALA A 278 9.82 -7.51 -13.36
N LYS A 279 10.75 -6.55 -13.43
CA LYS A 279 11.81 -6.42 -14.47
C LYS A 279 11.35 -6.35 -15.94
N ARG A 280 10.05 -6.26 -16.19
CA ARG A 280 9.46 -6.14 -17.54
C ARG A 280 9.08 -4.68 -17.86
N LYS A 281 9.40 -4.20 -19.08
CA LYS A 281 9.31 -2.77 -19.44
C LYS A 281 7.88 -2.21 -19.34
N GLU A 282 6.86 -3.04 -19.60
CA GLU A 282 5.44 -2.68 -19.45
C GLU A 282 4.98 -2.48 -18.00
N MET A 283 5.86 -2.67 -17.00
CA MET A 283 5.61 -2.40 -15.58
C MET A 283 6.25 -1.09 -15.08
N LEU A 284 6.97 -0.36 -15.94
CA LEU A 284 7.54 0.96 -15.61
C LEU A 284 6.45 1.96 -15.23
N GLY A 285 6.65 2.71 -14.14
CA GLY A 285 5.71 3.73 -13.65
C GLY A 285 4.37 3.19 -13.15
N LYS A 286 4.21 1.87 -13.01
CA LYS A 286 2.96 1.26 -12.53
C LYS A 286 2.99 1.07 -11.02
N PHE A 287 1.95 1.52 -10.34
CA PHE A 287 1.80 1.40 -8.88
C PHE A 287 0.54 0.63 -8.55
N ARG A 288 0.55 -0.01 -7.37
CA ARG A 288 -0.58 -0.76 -6.82
C ARG A 288 -1.73 0.22 -6.54
N THR A 289 -2.95 -0.12 -6.94
CA THR A 289 -4.16 0.61 -6.55
C THR A 289 -4.27 0.71 -5.02
N PRO A 290 -4.25 1.91 -4.40
CA PRO A 290 -4.51 2.05 -2.97
C PRO A 290 -6.00 1.83 -2.68
N SER A 291 -6.35 1.47 -1.45
CA SER A 291 -7.74 1.56 -0.99
C SER A 291 -8.15 3.04 -0.89
N LEU A 292 -9.43 3.33 -1.11
CA LEU A 292 -10.02 4.62 -0.74
C LEU A 292 -10.58 4.62 0.69
N ARG A 293 -10.57 3.48 1.39
CA ARG A 293 -10.98 3.40 2.79
C ARG A 293 -10.07 4.25 3.65
N TYR A 294 -10.68 5.03 4.55
CA TYR A 294 -10.01 5.98 5.43
C TYR A 294 -9.25 7.13 4.72
N THR A 295 -9.36 7.26 3.39
CA THR A 295 -8.51 8.18 2.60
C THR A 295 -8.72 9.66 2.93
N LYS A 296 -9.82 10.03 3.60
CA LYS A 296 -10.13 11.41 4.04
C LYS A 296 -9.02 12.05 4.88
N TYR A 297 -8.24 11.24 5.61
CA TYR A 297 -7.20 11.71 6.53
C TYR A 297 -5.78 11.49 6.03
N THR A 298 -5.61 10.94 4.82
CA THR A 298 -4.31 10.44 4.31
C THR A 298 -3.73 11.37 3.25
N ALA A 299 -3.76 12.68 3.53
CA ALA A 299 -3.08 13.67 2.71
C ALA A 299 -1.58 13.73 3.05
N PRO A 300 -0.70 13.99 2.08
CA PRO A 300 -0.98 14.20 0.67
C PRO A 300 -1.00 12.87 -0.12
N TYR A 301 -1.43 12.91 -1.37
CA TYR A 301 -1.82 11.75 -2.16
C TYR A 301 -0.80 11.36 -3.24
N MET A 302 -0.91 10.11 -3.70
CA MET A 302 -0.02 9.42 -4.65
C MET A 302 1.32 8.95 -4.06
N HIS A 303 2.00 8.07 -4.81
CA HIS A 303 3.25 7.40 -4.38
C HIS A 303 4.39 8.34 -3.93
N ASN A 304 4.34 9.59 -4.36
CA ASN A 304 5.33 10.65 -4.15
C ASN A 304 4.69 11.92 -3.56
N GLY A 305 3.46 11.82 -3.04
CA GLY A 305 2.76 12.87 -2.29
C GLY A 305 2.49 14.18 -3.04
N THR A 306 2.77 14.31 -4.34
CA THR A 306 2.72 15.61 -5.05
C THR A 306 1.29 16.13 -5.35
N ILE A 307 0.25 15.62 -4.68
CA ILE A 307 -1.14 16.07 -4.84
C ILE A 307 -1.74 16.29 -3.43
N PRO A 308 -2.01 17.54 -2.99
CA PRO A 308 -2.24 17.82 -1.57
C PRO A 308 -3.65 17.50 -1.06
N THR A 309 -4.69 17.52 -1.91
CA THR A 309 -6.09 17.37 -1.47
C THR A 309 -6.89 16.41 -2.36
N LEU A 310 -8.03 15.90 -1.87
CA LEU A 310 -8.90 15.01 -2.64
C LEU A 310 -9.56 15.72 -3.84
N GLU A 311 -9.81 17.02 -3.75
CA GLU A 311 -10.21 17.87 -4.87
C GLU A 311 -9.14 17.85 -5.97
N ALA A 312 -7.87 18.08 -5.61
CA ALA A 312 -6.75 18.03 -6.55
C ALA A 312 -6.53 16.63 -7.14
N VAL A 313 -6.86 15.55 -6.41
CA VAL A 313 -6.89 14.17 -6.95
C VAL A 313 -8.03 14.02 -7.98
N ILE A 314 -9.21 14.54 -7.70
CA ILE A 314 -10.36 14.50 -8.62
C ILE A 314 -10.06 15.32 -9.89
N ASP A 315 -9.49 16.52 -9.77
CA ASP A 315 -9.09 17.35 -10.91
C ASP A 315 -7.96 16.70 -11.73
N PHE A 316 -6.98 16.06 -11.09
CA PHE A 316 -5.94 15.29 -11.77
C PHE A 316 -6.53 14.13 -12.60
N TYR A 317 -7.54 13.43 -12.08
CA TYR A 317 -8.25 12.39 -12.84
C TYR A 317 -9.17 12.99 -13.93
N ASP A 318 -9.85 14.11 -13.68
CA ASP A 318 -10.71 14.79 -14.65
C ASP A 318 -9.93 15.34 -15.86
N ARG A 319 -8.67 15.75 -15.65
CA ARG A 319 -7.70 16.06 -16.73
C ARG A 319 -7.10 14.83 -17.41
N GLY A 320 -7.45 13.62 -16.98
CA GLY A 320 -6.94 12.38 -17.55
C GLY A 320 -5.49 12.07 -17.15
N GLY A 321 -5.12 12.29 -15.89
CA GLY A 321 -3.82 11.87 -15.35
C GLY A 321 -2.68 12.81 -15.75
N VAL A 322 -2.92 14.12 -15.61
CA VAL A 322 -2.01 15.22 -15.98
C VAL A 322 -2.10 16.31 -14.90
N ALA A 323 -0.95 16.87 -14.51
CA ALA A 323 -0.85 17.98 -13.58
C ALA A 323 -1.31 19.31 -14.22
N ASP A 324 -1.54 20.33 -13.40
CA ASP A 324 -1.99 21.67 -13.83
C ASP A 324 -1.00 22.36 -14.80
N ASP A 325 0.28 22.01 -14.70
CA ASP A 325 1.37 22.48 -15.59
C ASP A 325 1.52 21.65 -16.89
N GLY A 326 0.63 20.68 -17.12
CA GLY A 326 0.67 19.80 -18.28
C GLY A 326 1.63 18.61 -18.18
N ARG A 327 2.39 18.46 -17.08
CA ARG A 327 3.27 17.28 -16.89
C ARG A 327 2.47 16.02 -16.59
N THR A 328 3.04 14.89 -17.00
CA THR A 328 2.57 13.54 -16.68
C THR A 328 3.77 12.66 -16.30
N THR A 329 3.52 11.37 -16.08
CA THR A 329 4.52 10.33 -15.80
C THR A 329 5.74 10.37 -16.74
N GLY A 330 6.92 10.07 -16.18
CA GLY A 330 8.14 9.84 -16.97
C GLY A 330 8.12 8.58 -17.84
N TYR A 331 7.04 7.80 -17.79
CA TYR A 331 6.85 6.57 -18.58
C TYR A 331 5.53 6.62 -19.40
N PRO A 332 5.34 7.59 -20.31
CA PRO A 332 4.08 7.77 -21.02
C PRO A 332 3.68 6.54 -21.85
N GLN A 333 4.63 5.71 -22.26
CA GLN A 333 4.42 4.48 -23.03
C GLN A 333 3.70 3.38 -22.22
N THR A 334 3.63 3.49 -20.88
CA THR A 334 2.93 2.53 -20.00
C THR A 334 1.68 3.11 -19.34
N LYS A 335 1.36 4.40 -19.59
CA LYS A 335 0.17 5.07 -19.03
C LYS A 335 -1.10 4.31 -19.41
N SER A 336 -1.96 4.08 -18.41
CA SER A 336 -3.17 3.28 -18.58
C SER A 336 -4.15 3.97 -19.54
N ALA A 337 -4.63 3.24 -20.54
CA ALA A 337 -5.62 3.72 -21.50
C ALA A 337 -6.97 4.07 -20.84
N LEU A 338 -7.23 3.58 -19.62
CA LEU A 338 -8.40 3.93 -18.80
C LEU A 338 -8.36 5.39 -18.29
N ILE A 339 -7.19 6.01 -18.26
CA ILE A 339 -6.98 7.33 -17.66
C ILE A 339 -6.98 8.39 -18.76
N GLN A 340 -8.19 8.90 -19.02
CA GLN A 340 -8.55 9.91 -20.02
C GLN A 340 -9.33 11.05 -19.34
N PRO A 341 -9.45 12.24 -19.97
CA PRO A 341 -10.27 13.32 -19.42
C PRO A 341 -11.74 12.90 -19.22
N LEU A 342 -12.32 13.26 -18.08
CA LEU A 342 -13.65 12.77 -17.66
C LEU A 342 -14.79 13.78 -17.96
N GLY A 343 -14.45 15.06 -18.11
CA GLY A 343 -15.40 16.13 -18.41
C GLY A 343 -16.41 16.35 -17.28
N LEU A 344 -15.97 16.23 -16.03
CA LEU A 344 -16.80 16.42 -14.84
C LEU A 344 -17.20 17.89 -14.71
N THR A 345 -18.47 18.13 -14.38
CA THR A 345 -18.91 19.47 -13.95
C THR A 345 -18.42 19.74 -12.53
N GLU A 346 -18.35 21.01 -12.13
CA GLU A 346 -18.02 21.39 -10.74
C GLU A 346 -18.98 20.79 -9.70
N GLN A 347 -20.21 20.46 -10.09
CA GLN A 347 -21.14 19.72 -9.23
C GLN A 347 -20.88 18.22 -9.24
N ASP A 348 -20.45 17.64 -10.38
CA ASP A 348 -20.01 16.24 -10.44
C ASP A 348 -18.82 16.01 -9.50
N LYS A 349 -17.81 16.89 -9.55
CA LYS A 349 -16.61 16.84 -8.70
C LYS A 349 -16.98 16.90 -7.21
N LYS A 350 -17.85 17.83 -6.81
CA LYS A 350 -18.33 17.97 -5.42
C LYS A 350 -19.11 16.74 -4.96
N ASN A 351 -20.00 16.20 -5.78
CA ASN A 351 -20.73 14.97 -5.47
C ASN A 351 -19.75 13.77 -5.31
N LEU A 352 -18.78 13.64 -6.22
CA LEU A 352 -17.76 12.61 -6.21
C LEU A 352 -16.86 12.72 -4.97
N LEU A 353 -16.44 13.92 -4.58
CA LEU A 353 -15.70 14.18 -3.35
C LEU A 353 -16.48 13.70 -2.12
N SER A 354 -17.74 14.11 -1.96
CA SER A 354 -18.59 13.68 -0.83
C SER A 354 -18.71 12.15 -0.75
N PHE A 355 -18.70 11.46 -1.89
CA PHE A 355 -18.70 10.00 -1.97
C PHE A 355 -17.33 9.36 -1.67
N VAL A 356 -16.23 9.97 -2.09
CA VAL A 356 -14.87 9.51 -1.70
C VAL A 356 -14.65 9.66 -0.20
N GLU A 357 -15.15 10.74 0.41
CA GLU A 357 -15.16 10.88 1.87
C GLU A 357 -16.03 9.82 2.58
N ALA A 358 -17.07 9.29 1.92
CA ALA A 358 -17.98 8.29 2.49
C ALA A 358 -17.30 6.93 2.76
N PHE A 359 -16.09 6.71 2.25
CA PHE A 359 -15.21 5.58 2.61
C PHE A 359 -14.47 5.79 3.95
N SER A 360 -14.81 6.83 4.72
CA SER A 360 -14.25 7.16 6.04
C SER A 360 -15.35 7.56 7.04
N ARG A 361 -15.17 7.29 8.33
CA ARG A 361 -15.89 7.95 9.44
C ARG A 361 -14.91 8.81 10.26
N GLU A 362 -14.98 8.86 11.59
CA GLU A 362 -13.98 9.60 12.39
C GLU A 362 -12.55 9.06 12.21
N GLN A 363 -11.58 9.93 12.50
CA GLN A 363 -10.16 9.59 12.55
C GLN A 363 -9.88 8.71 13.78
N ILE A 364 -9.18 7.59 13.58
CA ILE A 364 -8.73 6.68 14.62
C ILE A 364 -7.49 7.27 15.31
N PHE A 365 -7.59 7.43 16.63
CA PHE A 365 -6.48 7.69 17.55
C PHE A 365 -6.45 6.60 18.62
N ILE A 366 -5.27 6.29 19.14
CA ILE A 366 -5.07 5.41 20.29
C ILE A 366 -4.19 6.09 21.34
N GLU A 367 -4.35 5.68 22.59
CA GLU A 367 -3.42 6.01 23.67
C GLU A 367 -2.05 5.38 23.38
N GLU A 368 -1.00 6.20 23.37
CA GLU A 368 0.36 5.76 23.06
C GLU A 368 0.92 4.91 24.20
N PRO A 369 1.65 3.81 23.91
CA PRO A 369 2.15 2.91 24.93
C PRO A 369 3.33 3.53 25.69
N THR A 370 3.42 3.26 26.99
CA THR A 370 4.68 3.47 27.73
C THR A 370 5.73 2.50 27.18
N ILE A 371 6.85 3.04 26.71
CA ILE A 371 7.98 2.23 26.23
C ILE A 371 8.78 1.73 27.45
N PRO A 372 9.00 0.40 27.61
CA PRO A 372 9.74 -0.14 28.74
C PRO A 372 11.23 0.22 28.66
N GLU A 373 11.87 0.46 29.80
CA GLU A 373 13.25 0.97 29.86
C GLU A 373 14.35 -0.10 29.90
N TYR A 374 15.53 0.25 29.40
CA TYR A 374 16.74 -0.55 29.56
C TYR A 374 17.08 -0.76 31.04
N GLN A 375 17.63 -1.92 31.39
CA GLN A 375 18.19 -2.20 32.70
C GLN A 375 19.64 -2.72 32.59
N PRO A 376 20.50 -2.50 33.61
CA PRO A 376 21.81 -3.14 33.67
C PRO A 376 21.70 -4.67 33.62
N LEU A 377 22.57 -5.33 32.85
CA LEU A 377 22.59 -6.79 32.72
C LEU A 377 23.02 -7.51 34.01
N PHE A 378 23.78 -6.82 34.87
CA PHE A 378 24.30 -7.34 36.14
C PHE A 378 23.92 -6.39 37.28
N THR A 379 23.68 -6.95 38.48
CA THR A 379 23.50 -6.13 39.68
C THR A 379 24.84 -5.56 40.17
N LYS A 380 24.79 -4.58 41.07
CA LYS A 380 26.02 -3.98 41.65
C LYS A 380 26.80 -5.00 42.50
N GLU A 381 26.07 -5.95 43.09
CA GLU A 381 26.60 -7.03 43.93
C GLU A 381 27.32 -8.09 43.08
N GLU A 382 26.78 -8.41 41.90
CA GLU A 382 27.44 -9.31 40.93
C GLU A 382 28.74 -8.69 40.40
N LEU A 383 28.71 -7.41 40.03
CA LEU A 383 29.90 -6.67 39.59
C LEU A 383 30.97 -6.58 40.69
N ALA A 384 30.58 -6.24 41.93
CA ALA A 384 31.49 -6.23 43.09
C ALA A 384 31.98 -7.63 43.51
N GLY A 385 31.34 -8.70 43.02
CA GLY A 385 31.80 -10.08 43.13
C GLY A 385 32.89 -10.45 42.12
N ALA A 386 32.91 -9.79 40.96
CA ALA A 386 33.82 -10.06 39.84
C ALA A 386 35.16 -9.30 39.91
N GLU A 387 35.30 -8.30 40.79
CA GLU A 387 36.55 -7.56 41.02
C GLU A 387 37.51 -8.28 42.02
N LYS A 388 37.48 -9.63 42.04
CA LYS A 388 38.24 -10.49 42.99
C LYS A 388 38.83 -11.73 42.32
#